data_AF-A0A6C0V2K6-F1
#
_entry.id   AF-A0A6C0V2K6-F1
#
_cell.length_a   1.000
_cell.length_b   1.000
_cell.length_c   1.000
_cell.angle_alpha   90.00
_cell.angle_beta   90.00
_cell.angle_gamma   90.00
#
_symmetry.space_group_name_H-M   'P 1'
#
loop_
_entity.id
_entity.type
_entity.pdbx_description
1 polymer ?
#
loop_
_entity_poly.entity_id
_entity_poly.type
_entity_poly.pdbx_seq_one_letter_code
_entity_poly.pdbx_strand_id
1 'polypeptide(L)'
;MSDERTVQGTLAGHKQNPEDNEFATPPEIWRPLSRAVGGFDLDSASGAEPTPIAPERFTAEDNGLRQPWHGTVFCNPPWSSNGDGSAKHDWLQKARNEANRDAVELVVVLLPADTSAHWFHDHILEADAICLVGPGRIPFIGENRNPSFQLSISVFGEVQRPLLDALDKLGAVIRGRTVYESAVQTRFGGDRR
;
A
#
# COMPACT_ATOMS: atom_id res chain seq x y z
N MET A 1 45.31 -11.90 -21.91
CA MET A 1 45.24 -10.47 -22.26
C MET A 1 44.06 -10.33 -23.20
N SER A 2 42.82 -10.28 -22.66
CA SER A 2 42.07 -9.06 -22.26
C SER A 2 41.65 -8.23 -23.50
N ASP A 3 40.39 -7.86 -23.75
CA ASP A 3 39.20 -7.78 -22.91
C ASP A 3 37.92 -7.83 -23.78
N GLU A 4 36.90 -8.51 -23.27
CA GLU A 4 35.50 -8.28 -23.58
C GLU A 4 35.09 -6.87 -23.15
N ARG A 5 34.61 -6.05 -24.08
CA ARG A 5 33.95 -4.79 -23.74
C ARG A 5 32.45 -5.04 -23.54
N THR A 6 32.10 -5.26 -22.27
CA THR A 6 30.73 -5.16 -21.77
C THR A 6 30.21 -3.74 -22.00
N VAL A 7 29.17 -3.58 -22.82
CA VAL A 7 28.43 -2.33 -22.94
C VAL A 7 27.50 -2.22 -21.74
N GLN A 8 27.95 -1.52 -20.69
CA GLN A 8 27.07 -1.06 -19.61
C GLN A 8 26.07 -0.05 -20.19
N GLY A 9 24.83 -0.49 -20.36
CA GLY A 9 23.70 0.41 -20.60
C GLY A 9 23.44 1.23 -19.34
N THR A 10 23.78 2.52 -19.39
CA THR A 10 23.41 3.52 -18.38
C THR A 10 21.89 3.62 -18.35
N LEU A 11 21.27 3.11 -17.28
CA LEU A 11 19.84 3.31 -17.01
C LEU A 11 19.61 4.82 -16.82
N ALA A 12 18.90 5.42 -17.78
CA ALA A 12 18.42 6.78 -17.65
C ALA A 12 17.47 6.84 -16.45
N GLY A 13 17.86 7.60 -15.42
CA GLY A 13 16.99 7.92 -14.30
C GLY A 13 15.70 8.53 -14.84
N HIS A 14 14.58 7.87 -14.55
CA HIS A 14 13.26 8.40 -14.84
C HIS A 14 13.11 9.72 -14.09
N LYS A 15 12.90 10.82 -14.81
CA LYS A 15 12.49 12.09 -14.21
C LYS A 15 11.02 11.96 -13.86
N GLN A 16 10.69 11.89 -12.57
CA GLN A 16 9.31 11.96 -12.10
C GLN A 16 8.71 13.31 -12.49
N ASN A 17 7.51 13.27 -13.05
CA ASN A 17 6.69 14.44 -13.29
C ASN A 17 6.03 14.84 -11.96
N PRO A 18 6.16 16.08 -11.46
CA PRO A 18 5.55 16.51 -10.20
C PRO A 18 4.01 16.51 -10.23
N GLU A 19 3.38 16.32 -11.40
CA GLU A 19 1.94 16.09 -11.53
C GLU A 19 1.58 14.59 -11.43
N ASP A 20 2.55 13.69 -11.62
CA ASP A 20 2.37 12.24 -11.47
C ASP A 20 2.64 11.84 -10.02
N ASN A 21 1.57 11.58 -9.27
CA ASN A 21 1.61 11.13 -7.88
C ASN A 21 1.94 9.64 -7.75
N GLU A 22 2.80 9.12 -8.64
CA GLU A 22 3.30 7.76 -8.65
C GLU A 22 4.65 7.71 -7.94
N PHE A 23 4.66 7.14 -6.74
CA PHE A 23 5.81 7.13 -5.85
C PHE A 23 6.48 5.75 -5.86
N ALA A 24 7.69 5.63 -6.38
CA ALA A 24 8.40 4.35 -6.45
C ALA A 24 8.69 3.77 -5.06
N THR A 25 8.15 2.59 -4.76
CA THR A 25 8.33 1.99 -3.43
C THR A 25 9.81 1.69 -3.12
N PRO A 26 10.39 2.21 -2.03
CA PRO A 26 11.76 1.89 -1.64
C PRO A 26 11.97 0.39 -1.39
N PRO A 27 13.07 -0.23 -1.85
CA PRO A 27 13.26 -1.67 -1.71
C PRO A 27 13.40 -2.15 -0.27
N GLU A 28 13.81 -1.27 0.64
CA GLU A 28 13.81 -1.49 2.08
C GLU A 28 12.40 -1.74 2.66
N ILE A 29 11.34 -1.25 2.00
CA ILE A 29 9.96 -1.50 2.39
C ILE A 29 9.47 -2.82 1.81
N TRP A 30 9.50 -2.99 0.48
CA TRP A 30 8.79 -4.12 -0.14
C TRP A 30 9.57 -5.44 -0.11
N ARG A 31 10.91 -5.44 -0.12
CA ARG A 31 11.70 -6.70 -0.15
C ARG A 31 11.53 -7.56 1.10
N PRO A 32 11.53 -7.01 2.34
CA PRO A 32 11.23 -7.80 3.53
C PRO A 32 9.83 -8.42 3.49
N LEU A 33 8.83 -7.67 3.02
CA LEU A 33 7.45 -8.13 2.90
C LEU A 33 7.35 -9.26 1.87
N SER A 34 7.90 -9.05 0.67
CA SER A 34 7.96 -10.04 -0.40
C SER A 34 8.59 -11.36 0.07
N ARG A 35 9.74 -11.31 0.78
CA ARG A 35 10.36 -12.52 1.35
C ARG A 35 9.47 -13.21 2.39
N ALA A 36 8.73 -12.44 3.18
CA ALA A 36 7.89 -12.96 4.25
C ALA A 36 6.64 -13.68 3.73
N VAL A 37 6.14 -13.29 2.56
CA VAL A 37 4.97 -13.90 1.91
C VAL A 37 5.32 -14.93 0.84
N GLY A 38 6.62 -15.16 0.57
CA GLY A 38 7.07 -16.13 -0.44
C GLY A 38 7.15 -15.58 -1.87
N GLY A 39 7.08 -14.26 -2.03
CA GLY A 39 6.97 -13.57 -3.32
C GLY A 39 5.59 -12.95 -3.50
N PHE A 40 5.52 -11.83 -4.20
CA PHE A 40 4.25 -11.29 -4.69
C PHE A 40 3.98 -11.85 -6.08
N ASP A 41 2.73 -12.20 -6.38
CA ASP A 41 2.30 -12.67 -7.69
C ASP A 41 1.92 -11.49 -8.59
N LEU A 42 1.29 -10.47 -8.00
CA LEU A 42 0.78 -9.30 -8.70
C LEU A 42 1.22 -7.99 -8.01
N ASP A 43 1.68 -7.04 -8.81
CA ASP A 43 1.78 -5.62 -8.45
C ASP A 43 0.64 -4.87 -9.14
N SER A 44 -0.42 -4.55 -8.40
CA SER A 44 -1.67 -4.06 -8.97
C SER A 44 -1.64 -2.61 -9.43
N ALA A 45 -0.58 -1.86 -9.09
CA ALA A 45 -0.42 -0.45 -9.39
C ALA A 45 1.07 -0.12 -9.63
N SER A 46 1.66 -0.82 -10.59
CA SER A 46 3.07 -0.71 -10.95
C SER A 46 3.31 0.44 -11.94
N GLY A 47 4.56 0.87 -12.08
CA GLY A 47 4.94 1.87 -13.09
C GLY A 47 6.05 2.80 -12.64
N ALA A 48 6.14 3.04 -11.33
CA ALA A 48 7.14 3.93 -10.75
C ALA A 48 8.45 3.22 -10.38
N GLU A 49 8.40 1.92 -10.11
CA GLU A 49 9.51 1.16 -9.57
C GLU A 49 10.60 0.88 -10.62
N PRO A 50 11.89 1.06 -10.28
CA PRO A 50 13.00 0.71 -11.17
C PRO A 50 13.21 -0.81 -11.30
N THR A 51 12.55 -1.61 -10.47
CA THR A 51 12.64 -3.07 -10.49
C THR A 51 11.26 -3.64 -10.19
N PRO A 52 10.77 -4.63 -10.96
CA PRO A 52 9.50 -5.29 -10.69
C PRO A 52 9.40 -5.84 -9.27
N ILE A 53 8.30 -5.54 -8.57
CA ILE A 53 7.97 -6.12 -7.25
C ILE A 53 7.38 -7.53 -7.40
N ALA A 54 6.66 -7.76 -8.49
CA ALA A 54 5.96 -9.00 -8.82
C ALA A 54 6.15 -9.35 -10.30
N PRO A 55 5.96 -10.62 -10.70
CA PRO A 55 6.06 -11.05 -12.09
C PRO A 55 4.92 -10.49 -12.96
N GLU A 56 3.68 -10.49 -12.46
CA GLU A 56 2.55 -9.83 -13.11
C GLU A 56 2.37 -8.42 -12.55
N ARG A 57 2.06 -7.46 -13.43
CA ARG A 57 2.01 -6.04 -13.08
C ARG A 57 0.95 -5.33 -13.90
N PHE A 58 0.15 -4.49 -13.25
CA PHE A 58 -0.74 -3.56 -13.94
C PHE A 58 -0.15 -2.15 -13.89
N THR A 59 -0.04 -1.55 -15.07
CA THR A 59 0.40 -0.17 -15.27
C THR A 59 -0.80 0.79 -15.36
N ALA A 60 -0.52 2.09 -15.48
CA ALA A 60 -1.55 3.09 -15.72
C ALA A 60 -2.42 2.76 -16.95
N GLU A 61 -1.81 2.22 -18.01
CA GLU A 61 -2.49 1.80 -19.24
C GLU A 61 -3.45 0.61 -19.01
N ASP A 62 -3.08 -0.32 -18.13
CA ASP A 62 -3.90 -1.48 -17.81
C ASP A 62 -5.10 -1.11 -16.92
N ASN A 63 -5.01 -0.01 -16.17
CA ASN A 63 -5.99 0.41 -15.17
C ASN A 63 -6.28 -0.71 -14.16
N GLY A 64 -5.38 -0.89 -13.18
CA GLY A 64 -5.45 -1.95 -12.18
C GLY A 64 -6.76 -2.01 -11.37
N LEU A 65 -7.54 -0.92 -11.28
CA LEU A 65 -8.87 -0.93 -10.66
C LEU A 65 -9.88 -1.79 -11.46
N ARG A 66 -9.71 -1.87 -12.77
CA ARG A 66 -10.60 -2.61 -13.69
C ARG A 66 -10.17 -4.05 -13.92
N GLN A 67 -8.98 -4.43 -13.46
CA GLN A 67 -8.43 -5.77 -13.65
C GLN A 67 -8.82 -6.71 -12.51
N PRO A 68 -8.99 -8.01 -12.76
CA PRO A 68 -9.13 -9.00 -11.70
C PRO A 68 -7.79 -9.22 -11.00
N TRP A 69 -7.76 -9.19 -9.68
CA TRP A 69 -6.54 -9.51 -8.92
C TRP A 69 -6.50 -11.01 -8.59
N HIS A 70 -5.30 -11.51 -8.31
CA HIS A 70 -5.07 -12.89 -7.91
C HIS A 70 -3.78 -13.06 -7.09
N GLY A 71 -3.67 -14.19 -6.38
CA GLY A 71 -2.50 -14.56 -5.59
C GLY A 71 -2.23 -13.61 -4.42
N THR A 72 -0.95 -13.43 -4.10
CA THR A 72 -0.48 -12.44 -3.13
C THR A 72 -0.17 -11.12 -3.84
N VAL A 73 -0.91 -10.07 -3.50
CA VAL A 73 -0.89 -8.79 -4.21
C VAL A 73 -0.13 -7.73 -3.41
N PHE A 74 0.75 -7.01 -4.09
CA PHE A 74 1.30 -5.74 -3.62
C PHE A 74 0.57 -4.58 -4.32
N CYS A 75 0.24 -3.54 -3.56
CA CYS A 75 -0.47 -2.37 -4.08
C CYS A 75 0.11 -1.08 -3.47
N ASN A 76 0.72 -0.25 -4.32
CA ASN A 76 1.11 1.11 -3.98
C ASN A 76 0.45 2.06 -5.01
N PRO A 77 -0.84 2.40 -4.83
CA PRO A 77 -1.59 3.12 -5.83
C PRO A 77 -1.16 4.60 -5.90
N PRO A 78 -1.50 5.31 -6.98
CA PRO A 78 -1.31 6.76 -7.02
C PRO A 78 -2.08 7.43 -5.88
N TRP A 79 -1.41 8.28 -5.09
CA TRP A 79 -2.02 8.83 -3.86
C TRP A 79 -3.00 9.98 -4.11
N SER A 80 -2.97 10.57 -5.30
CA SER A 80 -3.93 11.57 -5.75
C SER A 80 -4.12 11.47 -7.25
N SER A 81 -5.37 11.35 -7.69
CA SER A 81 -5.75 11.48 -9.11
C SER A 81 -6.55 12.77 -9.35
N ASN A 82 -7.27 13.27 -8.33
CA ASN A 82 -8.22 14.39 -8.45
C ASN A 82 -8.15 15.43 -7.30
N GLY A 83 -7.18 15.34 -6.39
CA GLY A 83 -7.03 16.29 -5.27
C GLY A 83 -8.05 16.18 -4.12
N ASP A 84 -9.09 15.34 -4.25
CA ASP A 84 -10.16 15.15 -3.27
C ASP A 84 -10.01 13.88 -2.39
N GLY A 85 -9.01 13.05 -2.69
CA GLY A 85 -8.76 11.79 -1.97
C GLY A 85 -9.59 10.59 -2.42
N SER A 86 -10.48 10.73 -3.42
CA SER A 86 -11.32 9.65 -3.97
C SER A 86 -10.52 8.44 -4.44
N ALA A 87 -9.36 8.66 -5.07
CA ALA A 87 -8.52 7.58 -5.57
C ALA A 87 -8.13 6.57 -4.48
N LYS A 88 -7.69 7.03 -3.30
CA LYS A 88 -7.29 6.14 -2.19
C LYS A 88 -8.47 5.31 -1.69
N HIS A 89 -9.65 5.90 -1.63
CA HIS A 89 -10.88 5.20 -1.28
C HIS A 89 -11.16 4.06 -2.26
N ASP A 90 -11.14 4.31 -3.57
CA ASP A 90 -11.47 3.30 -4.57
C ASP A 90 -10.48 2.12 -4.59
N TRP A 91 -9.19 2.42 -4.47
CA TRP A 91 -8.15 1.38 -4.37
C TRP A 91 -8.27 0.55 -3.10
N LEU A 92 -8.55 1.17 -1.95
CA LEU A 92 -8.74 0.45 -0.69
C LEU A 92 -10.04 -0.36 -0.67
N GLN A 93 -11.12 0.18 -1.23
CA GLN A 93 -12.37 -0.55 -1.40
C GLN A 93 -12.14 -1.77 -2.29
N LYS A 94 -11.43 -1.61 -3.40
CA LYS A 94 -11.06 -2.73 -4.26
C LYS A 94 -10.19 -3.73 -3.52
N ALA A 95 -9.12 -3.31 -2.85
CA ALA A 95 -8.24 -4.19 -2.09
C ALA A 95 -9.00 -5.07 -1.09
N ARG A 96 -9.95 -4.48 -0.35
CA ARG A 96 -10.84 -5.20 0.56
C ARG A 96 -11.73 -6.20 -0.16
N ASN A 97 -12.36 -5.79 -1.27
CA ASN A 97 -13.24 -6.67 -2.02
C ASN A 97 -12.47 -7.84 -2.66
N GLU A 98 -11.28 -7.57 -3.20
CA GLU A 98 -10.39 -8.55 -3.81
C GLU A 98 -9.90 -9.56 -2.79
N ALA A 99 -9.48 -9.11 -1.60
CA ALA A 99 -9.04 -9.99 -0.50
C ALA A 99 -10.13 -10.96 0.01
N ASN A 100 -11.41 -10.75 -0.34
CA ASN A 100 -12.51 -11.67 -0.01
C ASN A 100 -12.80 -12.69 -1.12
N ARG A 101 -12.07 -12.65 -2.23
CA ARG A 101 -12.24 -13.60 -3.34
C ARG A 101 -11.26 -14.76 -3.18
N ASP A 102 -11.71 -15.98 -3.46
CA ASP A 102 -10.87 -17.20 -3.44
C ASP A 102 -9.62 -17.11 -4.34
N ALA A 103 -9.63 -16.24 -5.35
CA ALA A 103 -8.50 -16.03 -6.24
C ALA A 103 -7.34 -15.25 -5.60
N VAL A 104 -7.56 -14.57 -4.48
CA VAL A 104 -6.60 -13.68 -3.82
C VAL A 104 -6.31 -14.21 -2.42
N GLU A 105 -5.04 -14.46 -2.14
CA GLU A 105 -4.60 -15.00 -0.85
C GLU A 105 -4.37 -13.88 0.17
N LEU A 106 -3.81 -12.76 -0.29
CA LEU A 106 -3.41 -11.64 0.55
C LEU A 106 -3.27 -10.37 -0.28
N VAL A 107 -3.61 -9.22 0.30
CA VAL A 107 -3.32 -7.91 -0.29
C VAL A 107 -2.54 -7.06 0.70
N VAL A 108 -1.38 -6.55 0.26
CA VAL A 108 -0.54 -5.62 1.02
C VAL A 108 -0.60 -4.25 0.35
N VAL A 109 -1.11 -3.25 1.05
CA VAL A 109 -1.31 -1.89 0.54
C VAL A 109 -0.39 -0.90 1.26
N LEU A 110 0.34 -0.07 0.50
CA LEU A 110 1.15 1.02 1.02
C LEU A 110 0.50 2.38 0.73
N LEU A 111 0.24 3.17 1.77
CA LEU A 111 -0.35 4.51 1.67
C LEU A 111 0.20 5.45 2.74
N PRO A 112 0.01 6.78 2.61
CA PRO A 112 0.22 7.71 3.70
C PRO A 112 -0.64 7.34 4.92
N ALA A 113 -0.09 7.47 6.12
CA ALA A 113 -0.82 7.35 7.37
C ALA A 113 -1.54 8.68 7.69
N ASP A 114 -2.73 8.87 7.12
CA ASP A 114 -3.55 10.06 7.34
C ASP A 114 -4.80 9.72 8.16
N THR A 115 -4.63 9.77 9.49
CA THR A 115 -5.72 9.48 10.44
C THR A 115 -6.85 10.52 10.42
N SER A 116 -6.73 11.62 9.66
CA SER A 116 -7.78 12.62 9.51
C SER A 116 -8.75 12.30 8.38
N ALA A 117 -8.38 11.40 7.47
CA ALA A 117 -9.13 11.14 6.25
C ALA A 117 -10.18 10.02 6.41
N HIS A 118 -11.35 10.20 5.79
CA HIS A 118 -12.45 9.22 5.85
C HIS A 118 -12.02 7.81 5.40
N TRP A 119 -11.33 7.69 4.27
CA TRP A 119 -10.85 6.40 3.75
C TRP A 119 -9.93 5.65 4.72
N PHE A 120 -9.24 6.36 5.62
CA PHE A 120 -8.43 5.73 6.65
C PHE A 120 -9.32 5.01 7.67
N HIS A 121 -10.37 5.69 8.13
CA HIS A 121 -11.35 5.12 9.06
C HIS A 121 -12.17 4.01 8.41
N ASP A 122 -12.60 4.22 7.16
CA ASP A 122 -13.51 3.31 6.46
C ASP A 122 -12.84 2.03 5.96
N HIS A 123 -11.52 2.05 5.70
CA HIS A 123 -10.82 0.91 5.11
C HIS A 123 -9.53 0.51 5.83
N ILE A 124 -8.65 1.45 6.19
CA ILE A 124 -7.36 1.10 6.82
C ILE A 124 -7.60 0.47 8.19
N LEU A 125 -8.49 1.05 9.00
CA LEU A 125 -8.84 0.49 10.32
C LEU A 125 -9.56 -0.86 10.26
N GLU A 126 -10.03 -1.28 9.08
CA GLU A 126 -10.65 -2.61 8.85
C GLU A 126 -9.64 -3.66 8.37
N ALA A 127 -8.36 -3.31 8.21
CA ALA A 127 -7.32 -4.26 7.81
C ALA A 127 -7.02 -5.28 8.92
N ASP A 128 -6.64 -6.50 8.51
CA ASP A 128 -6.30 -7.60 9.41
C ASP A 128 -4.98 -7.35 10.18
N ALA A 129 -4.09 -6.57 9.58
CA ALA A 129 -2.94 -5.97 10.23
C ALA A 129 -2.64 -4.58 9.64
N ILE A 130 -2.19 -3.67 10.50
CA ILE A 130 -1.72 -2.33 10.13
C ILE A 130 -0.32 -2.15 10.70
N CYS A 131 0.62 -1.69 9.89
CA CYS A 131 1.95 -1.29 10.33
C CYS A 131 2.12 0.21 10.12
N LEU A 132 2.33 0.94 11.21
CA LEU A 132 2.71 2.36 11.18
C LEU A 132 4.24 2.45 11.06
N VAL A 133 4.73 2.76 9.86
CA VAL A 133 6.16 2.71 9.53
C VAL A 133 6.94 3.77 10.32
N GLY A 134 8.03 3.35 10.97
CA GLY A 134 8.90 4.22 11.79
C GLY A 134 9.73 3.42 12.82
N PRO A 135 10.49 4.11 13.70
CA PRO A 135 10.65 5.56 13.78
C PRO A 135 11.48 6.12 12.61
N GLY A 136 11.18 7.37 12.21
CA GLY A 136 11.81 8.03 11.07
C GLY A 136 10.95 7.98 9.81
N ARG A 137 11.46 8.52 8.70
CA ARG A 137 10.79 8.52 7.40
C ARG A 137 11.73 7.93 6.38
N ILE A 138 11.22 6.96 5.61
CA ILE A 138 11.96 6.33 4.53
C ILE A 138 11.76 7.21 3.29
N PRO A 139 12.83 7.79 2.70
CA PRO A 139 12.71 8.59 1.50
C PRO A 139 12.33 7.71 0.29
N PHE A 140 11.51 8.25 -0.60
CA PHE A 140 11.17 7.58 -1.86
C PHE A 140 12.35 7.66 -2.85
N ILE A 141 12.49 6.66 -3.72
CA ILE A 141 13.55 6.67 -4.74
C ILE A 141 13.29 7.83 -5.69
N GLY A 142 14.30 8.67 -5.92
CA GLY A 142 14.20 9.84 -6.82
C GLY A 142 13.88 11.15 -6.10
N GLU A 143 13.52 11.11 -4.81
CA GLU A 143 13.21 12.30 -4.02
C GLU A 143 14.39 12.74 -3.16
N ASN A 144 14.73 14.04 -3.21
CA ASN A 144 15.77 14.65 -2.37
C ASN A 144 15.25 15.10 -1.01
N ARG A 145 14.02 14.75 -0.64
CA ARG A 145 13.38 15.12 0.61
C ARG A 145 12.70 13.92 1.26
N ASN A 146 12.85 13.81 2.58
CA ASN A 146 12.01 12.91 3.35
C ASN A 146 10.54 13.33 3.14
N PRO A 147 9.62 12.37 2.93
CA PRO A 147 8.20 12.69 2.80
C PRO A 147 7.73 13.51 4.01
N SER A 148 6.79 14.43 3.84
CA SER A 148 6.24 15.23 4.95
C SER A 148 5.29 14.43 5.86
N PHE A 149 4.91 13.23 5.41
CA PHE A 149 3.92 12.34 6.01
C PHE A 149 4.56 11.02 6.46
N GLN A 150 3.85 10.31 7.35
CA GLN A 150 4.17 8.94 7.72
C GLN A 150 3.54 7.96 6.73
N LEU A 151 4.08 6.75 6.63
CA LEU A 151 3.51 5.68 5.82
C LEU A 151 2.81 4.66 6.73
N SER A 152 1.74 4.07 6.20
CA SER A 152 1.10 2.88 6.76
C SER A 152 1.09 1.77 5.72
N ILE A 153 1.41 0.55 6.17
CA ILE A 153 1.17 -0.67 5.40
C ILE A 153 -0.06 -1.33 5.99
N SER A 154 -1.05 -1.63 5.16
CA SER A 154 -2.28 -2.33 5.56
C SER A 154 -2.35 -3.67 4.85
N VAL A 155 -2.75 -4.70 5.59
CA VAL A 155 -2.83 -6.07 5.08
C VAL A 155 -4.26 -6.56 5.19
N PHE A 156 -4.81 -7.04 4.07
CA PHE A 156 -6.13 -7.67 4.00
C PHE A 156 -5.95 -9.14 3.63
N GLY A 157 -6.55 -10.04 4.41
CA GLY A 157 -6.40 -11.49 4.28
C GLY A 157 -5.70 -12.14 5.49
N GLU A 158 -5.36 -13.42 5.37
CA GLU A 158 -4.79 -14.18 6.49
C GLU A 158 -3.33 -13.77 6.78
N VAL A 159 -3.13 -13.04 7.88
CA VAL A 159 -1.81 -12.54 8.26
C VAL A 159 -1.01 -13.56 9.08
N GLN A 160 0.00 -14.15 8.42
CA GLN A 160 0.91 -15.13 9.03
C GLN A 160 2.06 -14.46 9.82
N ARG A 161 2.65 -15.22 10.76
CA ARG A 161 3.73 -14.73 11.64
C ARG A 161 4.95 -14.16 10.90
N PRO A 162 5.49 -14.77 9.81
CA PRO A 162 6.63 -14.20 9.10
C PRO A 162 6.37 -12.79 8.58
N LEU A 163 5.15 -12.51 8.12
CA LEU A 163 4.77 -11.18 7.67
C LEU A 163 4.68 -10.19 8.84
N LEU A 164 4.15 -10.61 9.98
CA LEU A 164 4.14 -9.79 11.20
C LEU A 164 5.55 -9.43 11.64
N ASP A 165 6.47 -10.40 11.66
CA ASP A 165 7.87 -10.17 12.02
C ASP A 165 8.59 -9.25 11.01
N ALA A 166 8.16 -9.23 9.75
CA ALA A 166 8.68 -8.31 8.73
C ALA A 166 8.11 -6.89 8.92
N LEU A 167 6.82 -6.77 9.22
CA LEU A 167 6.17 -5.49 9.51
C LEU A 167 6.74 -4.85 10.79
N ASP A 168 6.98 -5.62 11.84
CA ASP A 168 7.52 -5.14 13.12
C ASP A 168 8.92 -4.51 12.99
N LYS A 169 9.70 -4.97 12.00
CA LYS A 169 11.00 -4.37 11.66
C LYS A 169 10.88 -3.02 10.96
N LEU A 170 9.73 -2.74 10.35
CA LEU A 170 9.44 -1.49 9.65
C LEU A 170 8.73 -0.47 10.54
N GLY A 171 8.04 -0.91 11.59
CA GLY A 171 7.37 -0.02 12.54
C GLY A 171 6.39 -0.74 13.45
N ALA A 172 5.50 0.04 14.08
CA ALA A 172 4.57 -0.49 15.07
C ALA A 172 3.43 -1.26 14.39
N VAL A 173 3.25 -2.53 14.76
CA VAL A 173 2.21 -3.41 14.20
C VAL A 173 1.00 -3.49 15.11
N ILE A 174 -0.17 -3.28 14.53
CA ILE A 174 -1.48 -3.40 15.17
C ILE A 174 -2.20 -4.59 14.53
N ARG A 175 -2.64 -5.53 15.36
CA ARG A 175 -3.50 -6.66 14.99
C ARG A 175 -4.69 -6.76 15.94
N GLY A 176 -5.80 -7.26 15.42
CA GLY A 176 -7.00 -7.52 16.22
C GLY A 176 -7.69 -6.22 16.55
N ARG A 177 -8.84 -6.00 15.92
CA ARG A 177 -9.63 -4.79 16.14
C ARG A 177 -10.58 -5.00 17.31
N THR A 178 -10.48 -4.11 18.30
CA THR A 178 -11.59 -3.79 19.20
C THR A 178 -11.74 -2.28 19.17
N VAL A 179 -12.57 -1.77 18.26
CA VAL A 179 -12.94 -0.34 18.28
C VAL A 179 -14.00 -0.18 19.35
N TYR A 180 -13.81 0.80 20.22
CA TYR A 180 -14.85 1.19 21.17
C TYR A 180 -16.07 1.71 20.40
N GLU A 181 -17.15 0.93 20.39
CA GLU A 181 -18.45 1.42 19.92
C GLU A 181 -19.06 2.29 21.01
N SER A 182 -19.20 3.59 20.74
CA SER A 182 -19.91 4.46 21.66
C SER A 182 -21.36 3.97 21.80
N ALA A 183 -21.82 3.81 23.04
CA ALA A 183 -23.21 3.44 23.31
C ALA A 183 -24.17 4.34 22.53
N VAL A 184 -25.16 3.74 21.87
CA VAL A 184 -26.21 4.44 21.12
C VAL A 184 -26.81 5.51 22.01
N GLN A 185 -26.55 6.78 21.71
CA GLN A 185 -27.13 7.90 22.45
C GLN A 185 -28.64 7.88 22.20
N THR A 186 -29.40 7.32 23.15
CA THR A 186 -30.86 7.33 23.10
C THR A 186 -31.29 8.79 23.15
N ARG A 187 -31.75 9.34 22.03
CA ARG A 187 -32.45 10.63 22.05
C ARG A 187 -33.73 10.42 22.85
N PHE A 188 -33.76 10.89 24.09
CA PHE A 188 -35.00 11.01 24.83
C PHE A 188 -35.92 11.94 24.03
N GLY A 189 -37.00 11.37 23.52
CA GLY A 189 -38.07 12.09 22.84
C GLY A 189 -38.63 13.16 23.76
N GLY A 190 -38.34 14.42 23.43
CA GLY A 190 -39.09 15.55 23.95
C GLY A 190 -40.33 15.74 23.10
N ASP A 191 -41.36 14.95 23.35
CA ASP A 191 -42.73 15.31 22.95
C ASP A 191 -43.11 16.55 23.78
N ARG A 192 -43.02 17.73 23.16
CA ARG A 192 -43.63 18.94 23.71
C ARG A 192 -45.06 19.01 23.18
N ARG A 193 -46.01 18.83 24.11
CA ARG A 193 -47.42 19.19 23.94
C ARG A 193 -47.58 20.67 23.60
#